data_AF-A0A1M6KZ11-F1
#
_entry.id   AF-A0A1M6KZ11-F1
#
_cell.length_a   1.000
_cell.length_b   1.000
_cell.length_c   1.000
_cell.angle_alpha   90.00
_cell.angle_beta   90.00
_cell.angle_gamma   90.00
#
_symmetry.space_group_name_H-M   'P 1'
#
loop_
_entity.id
_entity.type
_entity.pdbx_description
1 polymer ?
#
loop_
_entity_poly.entity_id
_entity_poly.type
_entity_poly.pdbx_seq_one_letter_code
_entity_poly.pdbx_strand_id
1 'polypeptide(L)'
;MLSKEKIERINFLAKKQREHGLTAKEKEEQHQLRQEYVKAVKNQVKIALDNTKFVDEKGNEIKVNHKYRHNSCSCGCAHKH
;
A
#
# COMPACT_ATOMS: atom_id res chain seq x y z
N MET A 1 4.60 9.99 8.39
CA MET A 1 5.59 9.45 7.43
C MET A 1 6.67 8.72 8.22
N LEU A 2 7.24 7.65 7.66
CA LEU A 2 8.35 6.94 8.32
C LEU A 2 9.62 7.81 8.31
N SER A 3 10.40 7.78 9.40
CA SER A 3 11.66 8.53 9.50
C SER A 3 12.67 8.10 8.43
N LYS A 4 13.47 9.05 7.93
CA LYS A 4 14.51 8.79 6.91
C LYS A 4 15.49 7.71 7.36
N GLU A 5 15.88 7.73 8.63
CA GLU A 5 16.78 6.75 9.25
C GLU A 5 16.28 5.30 9.12
N LYS A 6 14.97 5.07 9.29
CA LYS A 6 14.36 3.74 9.13
C LYS A 6 14.38 3.28 7.67
N ILE A 7 14.21 4.20 6.73
CA ILE A 7 14.28 3.90 5.29
C ILE A 7 15.71 3.53 4.89
N GLU A 8 16.70 4.28 5.38
CA GLU A 8 18.11 3.99 5.19
C GLU A 8 18.48 2.63 5.78
N ARG A 9 17.95 2.30 6.95
CA ARG A 9 18.14 0.98 7.57
C ARG A 9 17.56 -0.15 6.71
N ILE A 10 16.35 0.02 6.15
CA ILE A 10 15.75 -0.94 5.22
C ILE A 10 16.66 -1.15 4.00
N ASN A 11 17.19 -0.07 3.43
CA ASN A 11 18.08 -0.12 2.26
C ASN A 11 19.40 -0.82 2.57
N PHE A 12 19.99 -0.54 3.74
CA PHE A 12 21.19 -1.21 4.23
C PHE A 12 20.97 -2.72 4.35
N LEU A 13 19.89 -3.14 5.04
CA LEU A 13 19.53 -4.55 5.20
C LEU A 13 19.24 -5.22 3.84
N ALA A 14 18.59 -4.52 2.91
CA ALA A 14 18.32 -5.01 1.57
C ALA A 14 19.59 -5.16 0.71
N LYS A 15 20.58 -4.26 0.88
CA LYS A 15 21.88 -4.39 0.21
C LYS A 15 22.65 -5.59 0.77
N LYS A 16 22.72 -5.70 2.10
CA LYS A 16 23.34 -6.83 2.80
C LYS A 16 22.74 -8.18 2.38
N GLN A 17 21.42 -8.23 2.19
CA GLN A 17 20.71 -9.42 1.65
C GLN A 17 21.30 -9.93 0.34
N ARG A 18 21.61 -9.00 -0.57
CA ARG A 18 22.03 -9.33 -1.94
C ARG A 18 23.48 -9.76 -1.98
N GLU A 19 24.34 -9.16 -1.15
CA GLU A 19 25.78 -9.40 -1.17
C GLU A 19 26.17 -10.62 -0.32
N HIS A 20 25.63 -10.72 0.90
CA HIS A 20 26.12 -11.69 1.91
C HIS A 20 25.00 -12.54 2.55
N GLY A 21 23.74 -12.26 2.23
CA GLY A 21 22.57 -12.85 2.90
C GLY A 21 22.24 -12.16 4.24
N LEU A 22 21.02 -12.40 4.75
CA LEU A 22 20.61 -11.93 6.09
C LEU A 22 20.66 -13.06 7.10
N THR A 23 21.06 -12.71 8.32
CA THR A 23 20.81 -13.54 9.49
C THR A 23 19.32 -13.53 9.85
N ALA A 24 18.85 -14.52 10.59
CA ALA A 24 17.43 -14.63 10.99
C ALA A 24 16.94 -13.37 11.74
N LYS A 25 17.75 -12.83 12.65
CA LYS A 25 17.44 -11.61 13.41
C LYS A 25 17.28 -10.37 12.52
N GLU A 26 18.20 -10.20 11.57
CA GLU A 26 18.14 -9.06 10.64
C GLU A 26 16.97 -9.19 9.66
N LYS A 27 16.58 -10.43 9.30
CA LYS A 27 15.40 -10.69 8.46
C LYS A 27 14.11 -10.32 9.18
N GLU A 28 14.00 -10.60 10.47
CA GLU A 28 12.89 -10.14 11.32
C GLU A 28 12.86 -8.61 11.41
N GLU A 29 14.01 -7.97 11.67
CA GLU A 29 14.12 -6.51 11.71
C GLU A 29 13.67 -5.88 10.37
N GLN A 30 14.17 -6.41 9.24
CA GLN A 30 13.79 -5.97 7.91
C GLN A 30 12.29 -6.15 7.67
N HIS A 31 11.70 -7.25 8.13
CA HIS A 31 10.28 -7.52 7.98
C HIS A 31 9.43 -6.52 8.76
N GLN A 32 9.77 -6.27 10.03
CA GLN A 32 9.07 -5.30 10.87
C GLN A 32 9.12 -3.89 10.28
N LEU A 33 10.31 -3.45 9.86
CA LEU A 33 10.50 -2.13 9.24
C LEU A 33 9.71 -1.99 7.91
N ARG A 34 9.69 -3.05 7.08
CA ARG A 34 8.89 -3.06 5.84
C ARG A 34 7.39 -3.00 6.13
N GLN A 35 6.91 -3.72 7.14
CA GLN A 35 5.49 -3.66 7.51
C GLN A 35 5.10 -2.25 7.97
N GLU A 36 5.91 -1.61 8.81
CA GLU A 36 5.68 -0.24 9.27
C GLU A 36 5.66 0.74 8.10
N TYR A 37 6.63 0.64 7.19
CA TYR A 37 6.69 1.45 5.97
C TYR A 37 5.42 1.29 5.12
N VAL A 38 5.01 0.06 4.82
CA VAL A 38 3.82 -0.21 4.00
C VAL A 38 2.56 0.33 4.65
N LYS A 39 2.40 0.22 5.97
CA LYS A 39 1.26 0.81 6.70
C LYS A 39 1.25 2.33 6.54
N ALA A 40 2.40 2.99 6.73
CA ALA A 40 2.51 4.43 6.59
C ALA A 40 2.18 4.91 5.17
N VAL A 41 2.73 4.23 4.15
CA VAL A 41 2.47 4.54 2.74
C VAL A 41 1.01 4.30 2.37
N LYS A 42 0.40 3.19 2.79
CA LYS A 42 -1.02 2.91 2.55
C LYS A 42 -1.92 4.01 3.10
N ASN A 43 -1.65 4.50 4.31
CA ASN A 43 -2.42 5.59 4.90
C ASN A 43 -2.25 6.89 4.11
N GLN A 44 -1.03 7.21 3.70
CA GLN A 44 -0.76 8.39 2.87
C GLN A 44 -1.46 8.31 1.50
N VAL A 45 -1.43 7.15 0.86
CA VAL A 45 -2.11 6.92 -0.43
C VAL A 45 -3.62 7.05 -0.27
N LYS A 46 -4.21 6.48 0.80
CA LYS A 46 -5.64 6.67 1.10
C LYS A 46 -5.99 8.15 1.21
N ILE A 47 -5.25 8.91 2.01
CA ILE A 47 -5.47 10.36 2.16
C ILE A 47 -5.36 11.08 0.82
N ALA A 48 -4.37 10.74 -0.01
CA ALA A 48 -4.23 11.35 -1.34
C ALA A 48 -5.43 11.03 -2.25
N LEU A 49 -5.95 9.80 -2.20
CA LEU A 49 -7.12 9.38 -2.97
C LEU A 49 -8.42 10.00 -2.43
N ASP A 50 -8.59 10.10 -1.11
CA ASP A 50 -9.74 10.78 -0.49
C ASP A 50 -9.78 12.28 -0.84
N ASN A 51 -8.61 12.91 -0.98
CA ASN A 51 -8.52 14.30 -1.44
C ASN A 51 -8.71 14.46 -2.96
N THR A 52 -8.74 13.38 -3.73
CA THR A 52 -8.94 13.43 -5.17
C THR A 52 -10.44 13.56 -5.48
N LYS A 53 -10.83 14.74 -5.97
CA LYS A 53 -12.21 15.04 -6.37
C LYS A 53 -12.39 14.71 -7.84
N PHE A 54 -13.42 13.94 -8.17
CA PHE A 54 -13.87 13.77 -9.55
C PHE A 54 -14.79 14.94 -9.88
N VAL A 55 -14.45 15.69 -10.94
CA VAL A 55 -15.24 16.85 -11.40
C VAL A 55 -15.75 16.59 -12.81
N ASP A 56 -17.03 16.88 -13.05
CA ASP A 56 -17.63 16.87 -14.39
C ASP A 56 -17.16 18.08 -15.22
N GLU A 57 -17.40 18.05 -16.53
CA GLU A 57 -17.13 19.15 -17.48
C GLU A 57 -17.81 20.48 -17.08
N LYS A 58 -18.83 20.43 -16.21
CA LYS A 58 -19.55 21.58 -15.65
C LYS A 58 -19.04 22.05 -14.28
N GLY A 59 -17.97 21.44 -13.75
CA GLY A 59 -17.35 21.82 -12.48
C GLY A 59 -18.03 21.28 -11.21
N ASN A 60 -18.98 20.34 -11.33
CA ASN A 60 -19.65 19.73 -10.18
C ASN A 60 -18.85 18.54 -9.64
N GLU A 61 -18.76 18.40 -8.31
CA GLU A 61 -18.12 17.25 -7.65
C GLU A 61 -18.99 15.98 -7.77
N ILE A 62 -18.44 14.96 -8.44
CA ILE A 62 -19.04 13.63 -8.59
C ILE A 62 -18.52 12.73 -7.47
N LYS A 63 -19.42 12.20 -6.64
CA LYS A 63 -19.06 11.14 -5.67
C LYS A 63 -19.12 9.79 -6.38
N VAL A 64 -17.96 9.18 -6.64
CA VAL A 64 -17.88 7.81 -7.16
C VAL A 64 -18.26 6.82 -6.05
N ASN A 65 -19.56 6.60 -5.86
CA ASN A 65 -20.04 5.50 -5.01
C ASN A 65 -19.69 4.18 -5.70
N HIS A 66 -18.67 3.50 -5.20
CA HIS A 66 -18.23 2.20 -5.72
C HIS A 66 -19.25 1.11 -5.34
N LYS A 67 -20.42 1.13 -6.00
CA LYS A 67 -21.37 0.02 -6.04
C LYS A 67 -21.39 -0.57 -7.44
N TYR A 68 -20.23 -0.99 -7.94
CA TYR A 68 -20.21 -1.90 -9.08
C TYR A 68 -20.67 -3.27 -8.61
N ARG A 69 -21.99 -3.51 -8.64
CA ARG A 69 -22.55 -4.86 -8.71
C ARG A 69 -22.04 -5.46 -10.01
N HIS A 70 -21.07 -6.37 -9.95
CA HIS A 70 -20.75 -7.24 -11.07
C HIS A 70 -21.98 -8.12 -11.33
N ASN A 71 -22.87 -7.67 -12.22
CA ASN A 71 -24.13 -8.36 -12.50
C ASN A 71 -24.00 -9.43 -13.59
N SER A 72 -22.79 -9.85 -13.95
CA SER A 72 -22.59 -10.89 -14.98
C SER A 72 -21.18 -11.50 -14.99
N CYS A 73 -20.65 -11.94 -13.85
CA CYS A 73 -19.52 -12.88 -13.88
C CYS A 73 -20.06 -14.31 -13.86
N SER A 74 -19.95 -15.03 -14.98
CA SER A 74 -20.27 -16.46 -15.13
C SER A 74 -19.31 -17.39 -14.37
N CYS A 75 -18.40 -16.85 -13.56
CA CYS A 75 -17.42 -17.63 -12.82
C CYS A 75 -17.95 -17.85 -11.39
N GLY A 76 -18.37 -19.08 -11.08
CA GLY A 76 -19.01 -19.49 -9.83
C GLY A 76 -18.09 -19.48 -8.60
N CYS A 77 -17.35 -18.40 -8.37
CA CYS A 77 -16.49 -18.23 -7.20
C CYS A 77 -17.23 -17.44 -6.12
N ALA A 78 -17.75 -18.17 -5.13
CA ALA A 78 -18.37 -17.62 -3.94
C ALA A 78 -17.31 -17.07 -2.98
N HIS A 79 -16.82 -15.85 -3.21
CA HIS A 79 -16.09 -15.12 -2.18
C HIS A 79 -17.07 -14.22 -1.41
N LYS A 80 -17.34 -14.62 -0.17
CA LYS A 80 -17.96 -13.76 0.86
C LYS A 80 -16.93 -12.70 1.26
N HIS A 81 -17.30 -11.44 1.14
CA HIS A 81 -16.66 -10.36 1.89
C HIS A 81 -17.33 -10.21 3.24
#